data_AF-A0A839UMD1-F1
#
_entry.id   AF-A0A839UMD1-F1
#
_cell.length_a   1.000
_cell.length_b   1.000
_cell.length_c   1.000
_cell.angle_alpha   90.00
_cell.angle_beta   90.00
_cell.angle_gamma   90.00
#
_symmetry.space_group_name_H-M   'P 1'
#
loop_
_entity.id
_entity.type
_entity.pdbx_description
1 polymer ?
#
loop_
_entity_poly.entity_id
_entity_poly.type
_entity_poly.pdbx_seq_one_letter_code
_entity_poly.pdbx_strand_id
1 'polypeptide(L)'
;MSEQHPQEVNPACRADNGCASASTQAATARAVTLSFWQKAACGLLIVGLAVMGYALRQNWQRAQLTEALTTELVALHLAQQPLEFTANSLDELDPQFAQLDFTLVDSIQLPALNDQLLGGRYSDVLGHTAAQLRLAQGNQWRTLFQLPFHKGGFAILGNIHVDERPLLRFARGLQVTVWEENGVLLALVQVPDTEAGTLEISKPQLPAPPTSAKDQ
;
A
#
# COMPACT_ATOMS: atom_id res chain seq x y z
N MET A 1 38.12 44.23 -58.21
CA MET A 1 39.24 43.32 -57.90
C MET A 1 38.65 41.93 -57.97
N SER A 2 38.65 41.31 -59.16
CA SER A 2 39.83 40.66 -59.78
C SER A 2 40.31 39.56 -58.85
N GLU A 3 40.24 38.27 -59.17
CA GLU A 3 40.78 37.66 -60.39
C GLU A 3 39.91 36.49 -60.91
N GLN A 4 39.88 36.40 -62.24
CA GLN A 4 39.56 35.21 -63.04
C GLN A 4 40.82 34.33 -63.10
N HIS A 5 40.73 32.99 -63.19
CA HIS A 5 41.01 32.12 -64.36
C HIS A 5 41.79 30.87 -63.84
N PRO A 6 41.96 29.74 -64.58
CA PRO A 6 41.25 29.25 -65.76
C PRO A 6 40.70 27.81 -65.61
N GLN A 7 39.85 27.41 -66.57
CA GLN A 7 39.64 26.02 -66.95
C GLN A 7 40.85 25.45 -67.68
N GLU A 8 41.19 24.18 -67.42
CA GLU A 8 41.98 23.33 -68.31
C GLU A 8 41.13 22.11 -68.73
N VAL A 9 41.14 21.80 -70.03
CA VAL A 9 40.31 20.80 -70.69
C VAL A 9 41.22 19.74 -71.32
N ASN A 10 40.85 18.47 -71.14
CA ASN A 10 41.20 17.26 -71.94
C ASN A 10 42.61 16.65 -71.78
N PRO A 11 42.87 15.37 -72.19
CA PRO A 11 41.97 14.38 -72.80
C PRO A 11 42.06 12.92 -72.29
N ALA A 12 41.04 12.15 -72.69
CA ALA A 12 41.05 10.76 -73.16
C ALA A 12 42.03 9.70 -72.58
N CYS A 13 41.41 8.56 -72.25
CA CYS A 13 41.89 7.18 -72.44
C CYS A 13 43.10 6.68 -71.63
N ARG A 14 42.80 5.83 -70.64
CA ARG A 14 43.38 4.48 -70.59
C ARG A 14 42.35 3.50 -70.00
N ALA A 15 41.72 2.72 -70.86
CA ALA A 15 41.50 1.33 -70.52
C ALA A 15 42.90 0.72 -70.33
N ASP A 16 43.09 -0.07 -69.28
CA ASP A 16 43.97 -1.24 -69.20
C ASP A 16 44.06 -1.67 -67.73
N ASN A 17 43.30 -2.71 -67.38
CA ASN A 17 43.67 -3.80 -66.47
C ASN A 17 44.33 -3.45 -65.12
N GLY A 18 43.58 -3.66 -64.03
CA GLY A 18 44.19 -3.72 -62.71
C GLY A 18 43.22 -4.07 -61.61
N CYS A 19 42.87 -5.36 -61.51
CA CYS A 19 42.28 -5.98 -60.34
C CYS A 19 42.91 -5.47 -59.03
N ALA A 20 42.10 -4.95 -58.11
CA ALA A 20 42.31 -5.11 -56.67
C ALA A 20 41.04 -4.74 -55.91
N SER A 21 40.20 -5.76 -55.71
CA SER A 21 39.37 -5.98 -54.53
C SER A 21 38.66 -4.77 -53.92
N ALA A 22 37.43 -4.55 -54.39
CA ALA A 22 36.35 -4.10 -53.51
C ALA A 22 36.24 -5.11 -52.35
N SER A 23 36.78 -4.77 -51.18
CA SER A 23 36.48 -5.48 -49.94
C SER A 23 35.06 -5.10 -49.52
N THR A 24 34.08 -5.71 -50.18
CA THR A 24 32.73 -5.84 -49.65
C THR A 24 32.85 -6.65 -48.37
N GLN A 25 33.06 -5.98 -47.24
CA GLN A 25 32.83 -6.56 -45.93
C GLN A 25 31.34 -6.81 -45.82
N ALA A 26 30.90 -7.94 -46.38
CA ALA A 26 29.66 -8.57 -45.99
C ALA A 26 29.82 -8.87 -44.50
N ALA A 27 29.32 -7.96 -43.66
CA ALA A 27 29.10 -8.22 -42.25
C ALA A 27 28.09 -9.37 -42.17
N THR A 28 28.59 -10.60 -42.24
CA THR A 28 27.81 -11.79 -41.97
C THR A 28 27.42 -11.72 -40.50
N ALA A 29 26.22 -11.22 -40.24
CA ALA A 29 25.59 -11.35 -38.94
C ALA A 29 25.53 -12.85 -38.63
N ARG A 30 26.41 -13.32 -37.75
CA ARG A 30 26.34 -14.68 -37.22
C ARG A 30 25.04 -14.75 -36.44
N ALA A 31 24.05 -15.43 -36.98
CA ALA A 31 22.86 -15.80 -36.24
C ALA A 31 23.30 -16.80 -35.15
N VAL A 32 23.47 -16.30 -33.94
CA VAL A 32 23.76 -17.14 -32.78
C VAL A 32 22.47 -17.90 -32.45
N THR A 33 22.39 -19.15 -32.89
CA THR A 33 21.27 -20.02 -32.55
C THR A 33 21.44 -20.49 -31.11
N LEU A 34 20.78 -19.82 -30.17
CA LEU A 34 20.69 -20.29 -28.78
C LEU A 34 20.08 -21.69 -28.75
N SER A 35 20.67 -22.58 -27.95
CA SER A 35 20.12 -23.91 -27.73
C SER A 35 18.75 -23.80 -27.08
N PHE A 36 17.87 -24.78 -27.32
CA PHE A 36 16.52 -24.81 -26.77
C PHE A 36 16.51 -24.59 -25.24
N TRP A 37 17.48 -25.16 -24.53
CA TRP A 37 17.66 -25.01 -23.09
C TRP A 37 17.99 -23.59 -22.64
N GLN A 38 18.78 -22.84 -23.42
CA GLN A 38 19.08 -21.42 -23.10
C GLN A 38 17.83 -20.56 -23.27
N LYS A 39 17.02 -20.78 -24.31
CA LYS A 39 15.76 -20.05 -24.51
C LYS A 39 14.76 -20.34 -23.39
N ALA A 40 14.65 -21.60 -22.96
CA ALA A 40 13.79 -21.99 -21.84
C ALA A 40 14.23 -21.34 -20.51
N ALA A 41 15.54 -21.34 -20.22
CA ALA A 41 16.09 -20.70 -19.01
C ALA A 41 15.85 -19.17 -19.00
N CYS A 42 16.08 -18.48 -20.12
CA CYS A 42 15.77 -17.06 -20.23
C CYS A 42 14.27 -16.78 -20.07
N GLY A 43 13.40 -17.63 -20.64
CA GLY A 43 11.95 -17.50 -20.47
C GLY A 43 11.51 -17.60 -19.01
N LEU A 44 11.99 -18.61 -18.28
CA LEU A 44 11.68 -18.77 -16.85
C LEU A 44 12.19 -17.60 -16.00
N LEU A 45 13.39 -17.07 -16.30
CA LEU A 45 13.94 -15.93 -15.58
C LEU A 45 13.10 -14.65 -15.81
N ILE A 46 12.66 -14.39 -17.04
CA ILE A 46 11.80 -13.25 -17.34
C ILE A 46 10.46 -13.37 -16.60
N VAL A 47 9.83 -14.56 -16.62
CA VAL A 47 8.58 -14.80 -15.90
C VAL A 47 8.79 -14.62 -14.39
N GLY A 48 9.88 -15.16 -13.83
CA GLY A 48 10.21 -14.99 -12.41
C GLY A 48 10.39 -13.52 -12.01
N LEU A 49 11.11 -12.74 -12.81
CA LEU A 49 11.27 -11.29 -12.59
C LEU A 49 9.95 -10.53 -12.70
N ALA A 50 9.09 -10.91 -13.65
CA ALA A 50 7.77 -10.29 -13.80
C ALA A 50 6.86 -10.57 -12.59
N VAL A 51 6.82 -11.82 -12.12
CA VAL A 51 6.05 -12.20 -10.92
C VAL A 51 6.60 -11.51 -9.68
N MET A 52 7.93 -11.49 -9.49
CA MET A 52 8.56 -10.78 -8.38
C MET A 52 8.26 -9.28 -8.42
N GLY A 53 8.39 -8.64 -9.59
CA GLY A 53 8.09 -7.23 -9.77
C GLY A 53 6.62 -6.91 -9.47
N TYR A 54 5.70 -7.79 -9.88
CA TYR A 54 4.27 -7.67 -9.56
C TYR A 54 4.00 -7.77 -8.06
N ALA A 55 4.59 -8.77 -7.38
CA ALA A 55 4.45 -8.96 -5.94
C ALA A 55 5.01 -7.77 -5.13
N LEU A 56 6.18 -7.25 -5.52
CA LEU A 56 6.76 -6.05 -4.93
C LEU A 56 5.84 -4.86 -5.10
N ARG A 57 5.33 -4.62 -6.32
CA ARG A 57 4.40 -3.52 -6.59
C ARG A 57 3.13 -3.61 -5.73
N GLN A 58 2.54 -4.80 -5.62
CA GLN A 58 1.36 -4.99 -4.77
C GLN A 58 1.65 -4.69 -3.30
N ASN A 59 2.76 -5.18 -2.76
CA ASN A 59 3.13 -4.91 -1.36
C ASN A 59 3.35 -3.41 -1.09
N TRP A 60 3.94 -2.69 -2.06
CA TRP A 60 4.14 -1.25 -1.94
C TRP A 60 2.80 -0.49 -1.92
N GLN A 61 1.87 -0.85 -2.81
CA GLN A 61 0.55 -0.24 -2.84
C GLN A 61 -0.26 -0.55 -1.57
N ARG A 62 -0.16 -1.78 -1.04
CA ARG A 62 -0.75 -2.17 0.26
C ARG A 62 -0.26 -1.30 1.40
N ALA A 63 1.06 -1.11 1.49
CA ALA A 63 1.67 -0.30 2.53
C ALA A 63 1.20 1.16 2.46
N GLN A 64 1.19 1.75 1.26
CA GLN A 64 0.71 3.12 1.05
C GLN A 64 -0.77 3.30 1.40
N LEU A 65 -1.63 2.38 0.96
CA LEU A 65 -3.05 2.43 1.27
C LEU A 65 -3.31 2.29 2.77
N THR A 66 -2.62 1.34 3.41
CA THR A 66 -2.76 1.09 4.85
C THR A 66 -2.37 2.33 5.65
N GLU A 67 -1.26 2.98 5.29
CA GLU A 67 -0.78 4.19 5.97
C GLU A 67 -1.73 5.37 5.78
N ALA A 68 -2.21 5.58 4.56
CA ALA A 68 -3.17 6.63 4.24
C ALA A 68 -4.48 6.44 5.01
N LEU A 69 -5.03 5.23 4.97
CA LEU A 69 -6.24 4.85 5.70
C LEU A 69 -6.06 5.09 7.22
N THR A 70 -5.00 4.55 7.80
CA THR A 70 -4.74 4.67 9.26
C THR A 70 -4.62 6.14 9.67
N THR A 71 -3.88 6.94 8.89
CA THR A 71 -3.65 8.35 9.18
C THR A 71 -4.94 9.16 9.13
N GLU A 72 -5.77 8.93 8.11
CA GLU A 72 -7.04 9.63 7.93
C GLU A 72 -8.05 9.27 9.02
N LEU A 73 -8.23 7.97 9.32
CA LEU A 73 -9.14 7.51 10.37
C LEU A 73 -8.79 8.11 11.73
N VAL A 74 -7.50 8.17 12.06
CA VAL A 74 -7.03 8.82 13.30
C VAL A 74 -7.29 10.32 13.28
N ALA A 75 -7.06 11.00 12.15
CA ALA A 75 -7.37 12.42 12.03
C ALA A 75 -8.87 12.70 12.22
N LEU A 76 -9.73 11.88 11.62
CA LEU A 76 -11.19 11.97 11.75
C LEU A 76 -11.66 11.71 13.18
N HIS A 77 -11.10 10.70 13.85
CA HIS A 77 -11.38 10.42 15.26
C HIS A 77 -11.03 11.60 16.16
N LEU A 78 -9.85 12.20 15.94
CA LEU A 78 -9.35 13.34 16.73
C LEU A 78 -10.05 14.67 16.39
N ALA A 79 -10.67 14.80 15.22
CA ALA A 79 -11.44 15.99 14.87
C ALA A 79 -12.74 16.12 15.69
N GLN A 80 -13.23 15.01 16.25
CA GLN A 80 -14.39 14.96 17.17
C GLN A 80 -15.63 15.69 16.67
N GLN A 81 -15.90 15.61 15.36
CA GLN A 81 -17.08 16.25 14.77
C GLN A 81 -18.37 15.77 15.48
N PRO A 82 -19.38 16.65 15.63
CA PRO A 82 -20.60 16.33 16.33
C PRO A 82 -21.36 15.20 15.64
N LEU A 83 -22.13 14.44 16.42
CA LEU A 83 -23.02 13.42 15.88
C LEU A 83 -24.12 14.10 15.05
N GLU A 84 -24.45 13.47 13.92
CA GLU A 84 -25.56 13.90 13.08
C GLU A 84 -26.85 13.22 13.52
N PHE A 85 -26.73 11.95 13.91
CA PHE A 85 -27.81 11.12 14.40
C PHE A 85 -27.43 10.59 15.78
N THR A 86 -28.35 10.70 16.73
CA THR A 86 -28.25 10.07 18.05
C THR A 86 -29.14 8.83 18.05
N ALA A 87 -28.56 7.69 18.39
CA ALA A 87 -29.24 6.40 18.45
C ALA A 87 -28.47 5.48 19.40
N ASN A 88 -29.19 4.57 20.06
CA ASN A 88 -28.58 3.62 21.00
C ASN A 88 -28.55 2.19 20.44
N SER A 89 -28.93 2.01 19.18
CA SER A 89 -28.82 0.73 18.47
C SER A 89 -28.62 0.95 16.98
N LEU A 90 -28.04 -0.04 16.30
CA LEU A 90 -27.90 -0.03 14.85
C LEU A 90 -29.25 -0.07 14.15
N ASP A 91 -30.25 -0.78 14.70
CA ASP A 91 -31.60 -0.85 14.12
C ASP A 91 -32.28 0.53 14.04
N GLU A 92 -32.05 1.40 15.02
CA GLU A 92 -32.52 2.78 15.00
C GLU A 92 -31.72 3.67 14.04
N LEU A 93 -30.42 3.37 13.89
CA LEU A 93 -29.47 4.22 13.20
C LEU A 93 -29.39 3.94 11.69
N ASP A 94 -29.43 2.68 11.28
CA ASP A 94 -29.35 2.23 9.89
C ASP A 94 -30.32 2.95 8.94
N PRO A 95 -31.62 3.13 9.25
CA PRO A 95 -32.53 3.84 8.35
C PRO A 95 -32.19 5.34 8.18
N GLN A 96 -31.42 5.94 9.10
CA GLN A 96 -30.95 7.33 8.95
C GLN A 96 -29.86 7.44 7.88
N PHE A 97 -29.16 6.34 7.60
CA PHE A 97 -28.04 6.27 6.67
C PHE A 97 -28.45 6.00 5.21
N ALA A 98 -29.57 6.57 4.75
CA ALA A 98 -30.18 6.30 3.43
C ALA A 98 -29.28 6.57 2.19
N GLN A 99 -28.22 7.37 2.32
CA GLN A 99 -27.25 7.65 1.26
C GLN A 99 -26.15 6.59 1.12
N LEU A 100 -26.02 5.67 2.08
CA LEU A 100 -25.07 4.56 1.97
C LEU A 100 -25.58 3.55 0.95
N ASP A 101 -24.64 2.97 0.20
CA ASP A 101 -24.89 1.87 -0.72
C ASP A 101 -24.71 0.49 -0.07
N PHE A 102 -24.62 0.46 1.25
CA PHE A 102 -24.51 -0.72 2.11
C PHE A 102 -25.33 -0.50 3.39
N THR A 103 -25.70 -1.59 4.04
CA THR A 103 -26.36 -1.61 5.35
C THR A 103 -25.30 -1.62 6.45
N LEU A 104 -25.54 -0.92 7.56
CA LEU A 104 -24.65 -0.96 8.71
C LEU A 104 -24.52 -2.40 9.22
N VAL A 105 -23.29 -2.81 9.47
CA VAL A 105 -22.96 -4.15 9.96
C VAL A 105 -22.86 -4.13 11.47
N ASP A 106 -23.65 -4.98 12.13
CA ASP A 106 -23.43 -5.35 13.53
C ASP A 106 -22.27 -6.34 13.61
N SER A 107 -21.14 -5.88 14.13
CA SER A 107 -19.87 -6.58 13.97
C SER A 107 -19.72 -7.72 14.98
N ILE A 108 -19.33 -8.90 14.48
CA ILE A 108 -19.04 -10.07 15.32
C ILE A 108 -17.82 -9.81 16.23
N GLN A 109 -16.87 -8.96 15.80
CA GLN A 109 -15.72 -8.54 16.62
C GLN A 109 -16.09 -7.55 17.72
N LEU A 110 -17.29 -6.96 17.67
CA LEU A 110 -17.80 -5.99 18.63
C LEU A 110 -19.17 -6.43 19.15
N PRO A 111 -19.27 -7.52 19.93
CA PRO A 111 -20.55 -8.05 20.40
C PRO A 111 -21.34 -7.08 21.30
N ALA A 112 -20.68 -6.07 21.87
CA ALA A 112 -21.30 -5.02 22.68
C ALA A 112 -21.48 -3.69 21.92
N LEU A 113 -21.49 -3.72 20.58
CA LEU A 113 -21.59 -2.52 19.75
C LEU A 113 -22.87 -1.73 20.08
N ASN A 114 -24.03 -2.40 20.06
CA ASN A 114 -25.31 -1.76 20.36
C ASN A 114 -25.33 -1.15 21.77
N ASP A 115 -24.85 -1.88 22.79
CA ASP A 115 -24.80 -1.40 24.18
C ASP A 115 -23.91 -0.15 24.35
N GLN A 116 -22.95 0.05 23.46
CA GLN A 116 -22.01 1.15 23.49
C GLN A 116 -22.37 2.27 22.51
N LEU A 117 -23.35 2.09 21.62
CA LEU A 117 -23.62 3.04 20.55
C LEU A 117 -24.19 4.35 21.11
N LEU A 118 -23.56 5.46 20.75
CA LEU A 118 -24.03 6.81 21.08
C LEU A 118 -24.71 7.49 19.87
N GLY A 119 -24.50 6.94 18.67
CA GLY A 119 -24.99 7.48 17.42
C GLY A 119 -23.93 7.47 16.31
N GLY A 120 -24.20 8.21 15.24
CA GLY A 120 -23.30 8.27 14.10
C GLY A 120 -23.47 9.51 13.23
N ARG A 121 -22.67 9.56 12.18
CA ARG A 121 -22.72 10.59 11.14
C ARG A 121 -22.14 10.08 9.82
N TYR A 122 -22.42 10.78 8.74
CA TYR A 122 -21.69 10.59 7.50
C TYR A 122 -20.25 11.10 7.63
N SER A 123 -19.32 10.38 7.01
CA SER A 123 -17.92 10.79 6.85
C SER A 123 -17.44 10.38 5.46
N ASP A 124 -16.40 11.04 4.98
CA ASP A 124 -15.66 10.56 3.81
C ASP A 124 -14.32 10.01 4.28
N VAL A 125 -13.99 8.80 3.84
CA VAL A 125 -12.70 8.14 4.10
C VAL A 125 -12.07 7.79 2.76
N LEU A 126 -10.91 8.38 2.46
CA LEU A 126 -10.20 8.22 1.19
C LEU A 126 -11.08 8.47 -0.04
N GLY A 127 -12.02 9.42 0.07
CA GLY A 127 -12.96 9.78 -1.01
C GLY A 127 -14.17 8.85 -1.15
N HIS A 128 -14.41 7.97 -0.17
CA HIS A 128 -15.58 7.10 -0.12
C HIS A 128 -16.48 7.47 1.05
N THR A 129 -17.78 7.59 0.78
CA THR A 129 -18.79 7.80 1.81
C THR A 129 -18.79 6.60 2.77
N ALA A 130 -18.74 6.91 4.04
CA ALA A 130 -18.60 5.99 5.16
C ALA A 130 -19.53 6.40 6.30
N ALA A 131 -19.96 5.43 7.10
CA ALA A 131 -20.57 5.70 8.38
C ALA A 131 -19.48 5.84 9.45
N GLN A 132 -19.54 6.90 10.24
CA GLN A 132 -18.72 7.09 11.43
C GLN A 132 -19.61 6.94 12.66
N LEU A 133 -19.42 5.88 13.41
CA LEU A 133 -20.18 5.56 14.62
C LEU A 133 -19.34 5.89 15.86
N ARG A 134 -19.98 6.44 16.90
CA ARG A 134 -19.33 6.72 18.18
C ARG A 134 -19.79 5.71 19.21
N LEU A 135 -18.83 5.07 19.86
CA LEU A 135 -19.06 4.04 20.87
C LEU A 135 -18.52 4.50 22.23
N ALA A 136 -19.29 4.34 23.29
CA ALA A 136 -18.86 4.57 24.66
C ALA A 136 -17.81 3.51 25.08
N GLN A 137 -16.76 3.94 25.79
CA GLN A 137 -15.78 3.05 26.41
C GLN A 137 -15.35 3.64 27.76
N GLY A 138 -16.08 3.31 28.82
CA GLY A 138 -15.86 3.90 30.14
C GLY A 138 -15.99 5.42 30.09
N ASN A 139 -14.92 6.14 30.43
CA ASN A 139 -14.87 7.61 30.37
C ASN A 139 -14.25 8.15 29.06
N GLN A 140 -14.04 7.28 28.08
CA GLN A 140 -13.53 7.60 26.75
C GLN A 140 -14.56 7.16 25.70
N TRP A 141 -14.28 7.43 24.44
CA TRP A 141 -15.04 6.86 23.34
C TRP A 141 -14.11 6.28 22.28
N ARG A 142 -14.68 5.36 21.50
CA ARG A 142 -14.08 4.81 20.31
C ARG A 142 -14.86 5.23 19.09
N THR A 143 -14.24 5.13 17.94
CA THR A 143 -14.92 5.41 16.66
C THR A 143 -14.83 4.21 15.76
N LEU A 144 -15.98 3.72 15.33
CA LEU A 144 -16.08 2.66 14.34
C LEU A 144 -16.45 3.29 13.00
N PHE A 145 -15.63 3.06 12.00
CA PHE A 145 -15.91 3.43 10.63
C PHE A 145 -16.39 2.21 9.87
N GLN A 146 -17.41 2.39 9.04
CA GLN A 146 -17.90 1.38 8.12
C GLN A 146 -17.96 1.96 6.72
N LEU A 147 -17.42 1.24 5.73
CA LEU A 147 -17.36 1.68 4.34
C LEU A 147 -17.35 0.46 3.40
N PRO A 148 -17.82 0.59 2.14
CA PRO A 148 -17.91 -0.55 1.23
C PRO A 148 -16.51 -1.07 0.84
N PHE A 149 -16.23 -2.33 1.14
CA PHE A 149 -14.91 -2.95 0.92
C PHE A 149 -14.53 -3.07 -0.56
N HIS A 150 -15.52 -3.27 -1.42
CA HIS A 150 -15.30 -3.42 -2.86
C HIS A 150 -15.00 -2.09 -3.58
N LYS A 151 -15.25 -0.95 -2.92
CA LYS A 151 -14.91 0.38 -3.44
C LYS A 151 -13.53 0.80 -2.91
N GLY A 152 -12.88 1.75 -3.56
CA GLY A 152 -11.59 2.31 -3.09
C GLY A 152 -10.36 1.41 -3.19
N GLY A 153 -10.46 0.25 -3.82
CA GLY A 153 -9.33 -0.65 -3.99
C GLY A 153 -8.88 -1.32 -2.68
N PHE A 154 -9.72 -1.33 -1.64
CA PHE A 154 -9.41 -1.99 -0.36
C PHE A 154 -9.23 -3.50 -0.49
N ALA A 155 -9.72 -4.12 -1.55
CA ALA A 155 -9.38 -5.51 -1.91
C ALA A 155 -7.87 -5.76 -1.99
N ILE A 156 -7.06 -4.71 -2.25
CA ILE A 156 -5.61 -4.84 -2.22
C ILE A 156 -5.10 -5.16 -0.81
N LEU A 157 -5.78 -4.78 0.28
CA LEU A 157 -5.39 -5.10 1.65
C LEU A 157 -5.27 -6.61 1.91
N GLY A 158 -5.85 -7.43 1.03
CA GLY A 158 -5.80 -8.89 1.10
C GLY A 158 -6.89 -9.45 2.00
N ASN A 159 -6.67 -10.65 2.52
CA ASN A 159 -7.61 -11.28 3.43
C ASN A 159 -7.51 -10.64 4.81
N ILE A 160 -8.33 -9.64 5.04
CA ILE A 160 -8.58 -9.02 6.35
C ILE A 160 -9.94 -9.41 6.90
N HIS A 161 -10.48 -10.54 6.42
CA HIS A 161 -11.75 -11.09 6.87
C HIS A 161 -11.73 -11.29 8.38
N VAL A 162 -12.90 -11.10 9.00
CA VAL A 162 -13.12 -11.25 10.43
C VAL A 162 -12.62 -12.58 11.00
N ASP A 163 -12.71 -13.65 10.21
CA ASP A 163 -12.34 -15.01 10.60
C ASP A 163 -10.84 -15.32 10.46
N GLU A 164 -10.07 -14.43 9.86
CA GLU A 164 -8.64 -14.63 9.64
C GLU A 164 -7.79 -13.80 10.62
N ARG A 165 -7.41 -12.59 10.22
CA ARG A 165 -6.57 -11.69 11.02
C ARG A 165 -6.91 -10.23 10.71
N PRO A 166 -7.52 -9.50 11.66
CA PRO A 166 -7.63 -8.06 11.57
C PRO A 166 -6.26 -7.39 11.39
N LEU A 167 -6.25 -6.34 10.59
CA LEU A 167 -5.09 -5.51 10.34
C LEU A 167 -4.94 -4.50 11.49
N LEU A 168 -3.91 -4.69 12.31
CA LEU A 168 -3.59 -3.81 13.43
C LEU A 168 -2.55 -2.76 13.04
N ARG A 169 -2.84 -1.47 13.31
CA ARG A 169 -1.93 -0.34 13.08
C ARG A 169 -1.98 0.65 14.24
N PHE A 170 -0.95 1.47 14.34
CA PHE A 170 -0.85 2.53 15.34
C PHE A 170 -0.47 3.84 14.66
N ALA A 171 -1.18 4.91 14.99
CA ALA A 171 -0.83 6.26 14.56
C ALA A 171 -1.20 7.27 15.64
N ARG A 172 -0.28 8.20 15.92
CA ARG A 172 -0.45 9.27 16.93
C ARG A 172 -0.88 8.76 18.31
N GLY A 173 -0.40 7.57 18.71
CA GLY A 173 -0.72 6.93 20.00
C GLY A 173 -2.09 6.26 20.06
N LEU A 174 -2.84 6.21 18.95
CA LEU A 174 -4.11 5.51 18.83
C LEU A 174 -3.92 4.20 18.07
N GLN A 175 -4.70 3.20 18.46
CA GLN A 175 -4.79 1.92 17.78
C GLN A 175 -5.88 1.97 16.72
N VAL A 176 -5.58 1.44 15.55
CA VAL A 176 -6.52 1.21 14.46
C VAL A 176 -6.57 -0.29 14.16
N THR A 177 -7.73 -0.90 14.37
CA THR A 177 -7.99 -2.28 13.98
C THR A 177 -8.90 -2.26 12.75
N VAL A 178 -8.48 -2.89 11.66
CA VAL A 178 -9.24 -2.91 10.40
C VAL A 178 -9.56 -4.34 10.00
N TRP A 179 -10.80 -4.63 9.63
CA TRP A 179 -11.22 -5.95 9.19
C TRP A 179 -12.39 -5.83 8.21
N GLU A 180 -12.78 -6.94 7.61
CA GLU A 180 -13.90 -7.01 6.67
C GLU A 180 -14.96 -7.98 7.19
N GLU A 181 -16.23 -7.56 7.07
CA GLU A 181 -17.43 -8.38 7.31
C GLU A 181 -18.49 -8.05 6.26
N ASN A 182 -19.05 -9.08 5.60
CA ASN A 182 -20.19 -8.96 4.69
C ASN A 182 -20.03 -7.90 3.57
N GLY A 183 -18.83 -7.74 3.01
CA GLY A 183 -18.54 -6.74 1.97
C GLY A 183 -18.30 -5.33 2.50
N VAL A 184 -18.24 -5.14 3.82
CA VAL A 184 -18.01 -3.87 4.50
C VAL A 184 -16.67 -3.91 5.21
N LEU A 185 -15.84 -2.90 4.95
CA LEU A 185 -14.63 -2.64 5.70
C LEU A 185 -15.02 -1.96 7.00
N LEU A 186 -14.62 -2.53 8.12
CA LEU A 186 -14.76 -1.96 9.43
C LEU A 186 -13.39 -1.49 9.92
N ALA A 187 -13.35 -0.31 10.53
CA ALA A 187 -12.15 0.21 11.16
C ALA A 187 -12.47 0.82 12.52
N LEU A 188 -11.92 0.23 13.58
CA LEU A 188 -12.06 0.71 14.95
C LEU A 188 -10.83 1.52 15.34
N VAL A 189 -11.07 2.77 15.73
CA VAL A 189 -10.07 3.66 16.30
C VAL A 189 -10.33 3.80 17.80
N GLN A 190 -9.31 3.51 18.60
CA GLN A 190 -9.39 3.56 20.05
C GLN A 190 -8.05 3.91 20.70
N VAL A 191 -8.11 4.34 21.96
CA VAL A 191 -6.93 4.34 22.82
C VAL A 191 -6.53 2.87 23.05
N PRO A 192 -5.25 2.50 22.90
CA PRO A 192 -4.82 1.14 23.18
C PRO A 192 -5.08 0.80 24.65
N ASP A 193 -5.72 -0.34 24.88
CA ASP A 193 -5.96 -0.85 26.23
C ASP A 193 -4.60 -1.15 26.86
N THR A 194 -4.19 -0.36 27.85
CA THR A 194 -2.88 -0.48 28.49
C THR A 194 -2.82 -1.66 29.50
N GLU A 195 -3.79 -2.58 29.45
CA GLU A 195 -3.89 -3.71 30.39
C GLU A 195 -3.37 -5.05 29.83
N ALA A 196 -2.78 -5.06 28.63
CA ALA A 196 -2.06 -6.23 28.10
C ALA A 196 -0.64 -5.84 27.68
N GLY A 197 0.20 -5.52 28.67
CA GLY A 197 1.64 -5.39 28.47
C GLY A 197 2.18 -4.08 29.01
N THR A 198 2.53 -4.10 30.29
CA THR A 198 3.84 -3.62 30.72
C THR A 198 4.89 -4.22 29.77
N LEU A 199 5.15 -3.56 28.65
CA LEU A 199 6.50 -3.52 28.12
C LEU A 199 7.26 -2.73 29.19
N GLU A 200 7.75 -3.45 30.19
CA GLU A 200 8.95 -3.05 30.89
C GLU A 200 9.94 -2.74 29.78
N ILE A 201 10.14 -1.46 29.52
CA ILE A 201 11.39 -0.99 28.97
C ILE A 201 12.38 -1.35 30.07
N SER A 202 12.89 -2.59 30.02
CA SER A 202 14.05 -3.00 30.77
C SER A 202 15.12 -1.99 30.41
N LYS A 203 15.33 -1.06 31.33
CA LYS A 203 16.45 -0.13 31.32
C LYS A 203 17.68 -0.95 30.94
N PRO A 204 18.49 -0.54 29.95
CA PRO A 204 19.72 -1.26 29.66
C PRO A 204 20.50 -1.36 30.97
N GLN A 205 20.63 -2.57 31.50
CA GLN A 205 21.40 -2.80 32.70
C GLN A 205 22.85 -2.60 32.28
N LEU A 206 23.32 -1.38 32.52
CA LEU A 206 24.70 -0.99 32.31
C LEU A 206 25.56 -2.01 33.07
N PRO A 207 26.50 -2.71 32.42
CA PRO A 207 27.34 -3.68 33.12
C PRO A 207 28.05 -2.97 34.26
N ALA A 208 27.99 -3.57 35.45
CA ALA A 208 28.68 -3.05 36.61
C ALA A 208 30.18 -2.88 36.29
N PRO A 209 30.82 -1.76 36.70
CA PRO A 209 32.25 -1.59 36.50
C PRO A 209 33.00 -2.74 37.18
N PRO A 210 34.09 -3.27 36.58
CA PRO A 210 34.87 -4.31 37.20
C PRO A 210 35.37 -3.82 38.57
N THR A 211 35.03 -4.57 39.60
CA THR A 211 35.57 -4.37 40.95
C THR A 211 37.07 -4.55 40.87
N SER A 212 37.81 -3.44 40.99
CA SER A 212 39.25 -3.46 41.22
C SER A 212 39.52 -4.27 42.48
N ALA A 213 40.07 -5.46 42.31
CA ALA A 213 40.68 -6.24 43.38
C ALA A 213 41.87 -5.43 43.93
N LYS A 214 41.71 -4.94 45.17
CA LYS A 214 42.82 -4.63 46.07
C LYS A 214 42.90 -5.76 47.10
N ASP A 215 44.14 -6.05 47.49
CA ASP A 215 44.57 -6.92 48.59
C ASP A 215 44.72 -8.42 48.27
N GLN A 216 45.88 -8.79 47.73
CA GLN A 216 46.99 -9.39 48.49
C GLN A 216 48.28 -9.42 47.65
#